data_AF-A0A1R4EWD6-F1
#
_entry.id   AF-A0A1R4EWD6-F1
#
_cell.length_a   1.000
_cell.length_b   1.000
_cell.length_c   1.000
_cell.angle_alpha   90.00
_cell.angle_beta   90.00
_cell.angle_gamma   90.00
#
_symmetry.space_group_name_H-M   'P 1'
#
loop_
_entity.id
_entity.type
_entity.pdbx_description
1 polymer ?
#
loop_
_entity_poly.entity_id
_entity_poly.type
_entity_poly.pdbx_seq_one_letter_code
_entity_poly.pdbx_strand_id
1 'polypeptide(L)'
;MQDVADGWLSADGTILAPGSGAFSIWSIIYLGLLLYAVVQFLPSRRDDVLHNKLRGWAAASGLLNALWLGVVQLGWLAVSVVVIFALVATLCVILVILRRSPESNLVDRVAVGGTFGLYLGWVSVAAVANVSALLASSGFTGFGLPVPVIAGVVLLVVAAIGVGTAMYSRGRLGPGLALAWGLAWITVGRTDGGLESTPVAVSAAIAAGVVLSAVVVVRVVTRGPAADVALS
;
A
#
# COMPACT_ATOMS: atom_id res chain seq x y z
N MET A 1 5.63 -26.48 -13.26
CA MET A 1 5.74 -25.39 -12.26
C MET A 1 4.38 -25.29 -11.63
N GLN A 2 4.24 -25.51 -10.31
CA GLN A 2 2.97 -25.25 -9.62
C GLN A 2 2.83 -23.72 -9.53
N ASP A 3 1.73 -23.18 -10.04
CA ASP A 3 1.46 -21.75 -9.93
C ASP A 3 1.16 -21.40 -8.47
N VAL A 4 1.81 -20.35 -7.96
CA VAL A 4 1.61 -19.87 -6.59
C VAL A 4 0.15 -19.47 -6.41
N ALA A 5 -0.51 -20.04 -5.39
CA ALA A 5 -1.94 -19.86 -5.12
C ALA A 5 -2.86 -20.14 -6.35
N ASP A 6 -2.56 -21.19 -7.11
CA ASP A 6 -3.26 -21.57 -8.34
C ASP A 6 -3.36 -20.42 -9.37
N GLY A 7 -2.44 -19.45 -9.30
CA GLY A 7 -2.41 -18.28 -10.18
C GLY A 7 -3.38 -17.16 -9.81
N TRP A 8 -4.19 -17.27 -8.77
CA TRP A 8 -5.22 -16.26 -8.41
C TRP A 8 -4.63 -14.91 -7.98
N LEU A 9 -3.41 -14.90 -7.48
CA LEU A 9 -2.66 -13.69 -7.11
C LEU A 9 -1.74 -13.19 -8.23
N SER A 10 -1.70 -13.88 -9.38
CA SER A 10 -0.97 -13.42 -10.55
C SER A 10 -1.67 -12.22 -11.19
N ALA A 11 -0.98 -11.53 -12.09
CA ALA A 11 -1.49 -10.36 -12.81
C ALA A 11 -2.80 -10.64 -13.57
N ASP A 12 -2.99 -11.87 -14.03
CA ASP A 12 -4.17 -12.31 -14.77
C ASP A 12 -5.13 -13.13 -13.91
N GLY A 13 -4.86 -13.25 -12.60
CA GLY A 13 -5.70 -14.05 -11.68
C GLY A 13 -7.06 -13.40 -11.39
N THR A 14 -7.12 -12.06 -11.35
CA THR A 14 -8.39 -11.33 -11.09
C THR A 14 -8.46 -9.99 -11.82
N ILE A 15 -9.68 -9.46 -11.99
CA ILE A 15 -9.92 -8.15 -12.63
C ILE A 15 -9.33 -6.96 -11.87
N LEU A 16 -9.01 -7.15 -10.58
CA LEU A 16 -8.40 -6.14 -9.71
C LEU A 16 -6.91 -6.41 -9.46
N ALA A 17 -6.33 -7.45 -10.06
CA ALA A 17 -4.90 -7.71 -9.97
C ALA A 17 -4.12 -6.67 -10.78
N PRO A 18 -3.11 -6.01 -10.18
CA PRO A 18 -2.19 -5.16 -10.92
C PRO A 18 -1.40 -5.98 -11.95
N GLY A 19 -1.03 -5.35 -13.07
CA GLY A 19 -0.11 -5.94 -14.05
C GLY A 19 1.22 -6.36 -13.42
N SER A 20 1.91 -7.34 -14.02
CA SER A 20 3.12 -7.96 -13.45
C SER A 20 4.25 -6.99 -13.13
N GLY A 21 4.39 -5.89 -13.89
CA GLY A 21 5.38 -4.84 -13.61
C GLY A 21 5.16 -4.10 -12.28
N ALA A 22 3.94 -4.14 -11.72
CA ALA A 22 3.61 -3.51 -10.44
C ALA A 22 4.48 -4.02 -9.29
N PHE A 23 4.79 -5.31 -9.30
CA PHE A 23 5.51 -6.01 -8.23
C PHE A 23 6.97 -5.53 -8.08
N SER A 24 7.53 -4.80 -9.05
CA SER A 24 8.85 -4.17 -8.95
C SER A 24 8.97 -3.19 -7.78
N ILE A 25 7.85 -2.65 -7.28
CA ILE A 25 7.83 -1.79 -6.09
C ILE A 25 8.33 -2.51 -4.82
N TRP A 26 8.21 -3.85 -4.74
CA TRP A 26 8.76 -4.62 -3.63
C TRP A 26 10.27 -4.43 -3.50
N SER A 27 11.00 -4.35 -4.62
CA SER A 27 12.46 -4.13 -4.61
C SER A 27 12.81 -2.81 -3.92
N ILE A 28 12.04 -1.75 -4.17
CA ILE A 28 12.22 -0.44 -3.56
C ILE A 28 11.88 -0.50 -2.06
N ILE A 29 10.78 -1.17 -1.70
CA ILE A 29 10.36 -1.36 -0.30
C ILE A 29 11.42 -2.16 0.48
N TYR A 30 11.90 -3.28 -0.06
CA TYR A 30 12.91 -4.11 0.59
C TYR A 30 14.24 -3.40 0.75
N LEU A 31 14.66 -2.60 -0.25
CA LEU A 31 15.84 -1.75 -0.12
C LEU A 31 15.67 -0.73 1.02
N GLY A 32 14.49 -0.09 1.10
CA GLY A 32 14.16 0.84 2.18
C GLY A 32 14.13 0.17 3.55
N LEU A 33 13.57 -1.04 3.65
CA LEU A 33 13.51 -1.83 4.89
C LEU A 33 14.91 -2.26 5.33
N LEU A 34 15.77 -2.66 4.39
CA LEU A 34 17.18 -2.97 4.67
C LEU A 34 17.92 -1.73 5.20
N LEU A 35 17.71 -0.57 4.56
CA LEU A 35 18.29 0.68 5.03
C LEU A 35 17.81 1.03 6.45
N TYR A 36 16.50 0.91 6.71
CA TYR A 36 15.96 1.09 8.05
C TYR A 36 16.57 0.11 9.06
N ALA A 37 16.74 -1.16 8.66
CA ALA A 37 17.33 -2.18 9.50
C ALA A 37 18.76 -1.82 9.91
N VAL A 38 19.55 -1.23 9.02
CA VAL A 38 20.89 -0.70 9.36
C VAL A 38 20.76 0.52 10.28
N VAL A 39 19.95 1.52 9.90
CA VAL A 39 19.79 2.78 10.65
C VAL A 39 19.35 2.55 12.09
N GLN A 40 18.43 1.63 12.36
CA GLN A 40 17.91 1.39 13.71
C GLN A 40 18.95 0.82 14.69
N PHE A 41 20.04 0.22 14.20
CA PHE A 41 21.13 -0.34 15.01
C PHE A 41 22.33 0.60 15.18
N LEU A 42 22.35 1.76 14.50
CA LEU A 42 23.42 2.74 14.70
C LEU A 42 23.44 3.22 16.16
N PRO A 43 24.63 3.41 16.77
CA PRO A 43 24.75 3.88 18.15
C PRO A 43 24.00 5.19 18.40
N SER A 44 24.01 6.10 17.42
CA SER A 44 23.31 7.39 17.47
C SER A 44 21.78 7.29 17.55
N ARG A 45 21.21 6.10 17.31
CA ARG A 45 19.76 5.84 17.31
C ARG A 45 19.29 4.95 18.45
N ARG A 46 20.19 4.53 19.36
CA ARG A 46 19.82 3.63 20.47
C ARG A 46 18.78 4.23 21.39
N ASP A 47 18.96 5.48 21.79
CA ASP A 47 18.11 6.19 22.75
C ASP A 47 17.06 7.09 22.08
N ASP A 48 16.91 7.01 20.75
CA ASP A 48 15.94 7.81 20.03
C ASP A 48 14.50 7.31 20.27
N VAL A 49 13.64 8.21 20.73
CA VAL A 49 12.24 7.93 21.12
C VAL A 49 11.41 7.39 19.95
N LEU A 50 11.65 7.88 18.73
CA LEU A 50 10.94 7.41 17.55
C LEU A 50 11.34 5.97 17.24
N HIS A 51 12.65 5.68 17.19
CA HIS A 51 13.14 4.34 16.89
C HIS A 51 12.71 3.32 17.94
N ASN A 52 12.72 3.69 19.22
CA ASN A 52 12.22 2.83 20.31
C ASN A 52 10.75 2.42 20.10
N LYS A 53 9.90 3.34 19.63
CA LYS A 53 8.50 3.03 19.31
C LYS A 53 8.35 2.20 18.03
N LEU A 54 9.22 2.40 17.04
CA LEU A 54 9.11 1.73 15.75
C LEU A 54 9.66 0.31 15.72
N ARG A 55 10.74 0.00 16.44
CA ARG A 55 11.47 -1.29 16.35
C ARG A 55 10.55 -2.51 16.41
N GLY A 56 9.66 -2.56 17.41
CA GLY A 56 8.73 -3.68 17.59
C GLY A 56 7.74 -3.83 16.44
N TRP A 57 7.15 -2.72 15.99
CA TRP A 57 6.19 -2.73 14.87
C TRP A 57 6.86 -2.98 13.53
N ALA A 58 8.08 -2.49 13.32
CA ALA A 58 8.86 -2.78 12.13
C ALA A 58 9.21 -4.27 12.05
N ALA A 59 9.67 -4.88 13.15
CA ALA A 59 9.89 -6.32 13.22
C ALA A 59 8.61 -7.11 12.96
N ALA A 60 7.50 -6.74 13.60
CA ALA A 60 6.19 -7.36 13.36
C ALA A 60 5.77 -7.26 11.88
N SER A 61 6.00 -6.11 11.24
CA SER A 61 5.70 -5.93 9.81
C SER A 61 6.51 -6.87 8.92
N GLY A 62 7.80 -7.06 9.21
CA GLY A 62 8.66 -7.99 8.48
C GLY A 62 8.25 -9.45 8.67
N LEU A 63 7.91 -9.85 9.90
CA LEU A 63 7.42 -11.19 10.21
C LEU A 63 6.08 -11.49 9.55
N LEU A 64 5.13 -10.56 9.60
CA LEU A 64 3.83 -10.70 8.93
C LEU A 64 3.98 -10.78 7.41
N ASN A 65 4.95 -10.06 6.84
CA ASN A 65 5.23 -10.13 5.41
C ASN A 65 5.83 -11.46 4.98
N ALA A 66 6.80 -11.97 5.74
CA ALA A 66 7.36 -13.30 5.52
C ALA A 66 6.27 -14.39 5.67
N LEU A 67 5.42 -14.27 6.69
CA LEU A 67 4.28 -15.16 6.89
C LEU A 67 3.30 -15.09 5.71
N TRP A 68 2.96 -13.89 5.24
CA TRP A 68 2.09 -13.70 4.09
C TRP A 68 2.64 -14.40 2.83
N LEU A 69 3.93 -14.23 2.54
CA LEU A 69 4.59 -14.92 1.42
C LEU A 69 4.46 -16.44 1.56
N GLY A 70 4.71 -17.00 2.75
CA GLY A 70 4.58 -18.43 3.01
C GLY A 70 3.14 -18.93 2.84
N VAL A 71 2.15 -18.21 3.36
CA VAL A 71 0.72 -18.55 3.26
C VAL A 71 0.23 -18.51 1.81
N VAL A 72 0.67 -17.51 1.03
CA VAL A 72 0.37 -17.41 -0.41
C VAL A 72 1.04 -18.54 -1.19
N GLN A 73 2.28 -18.90 -0.86
CA GLN A 73 2.97 -20.05 -1.46
C GLN A 73 2.23 -21.37 -1.25
N LEU A 74 1.57 -21.53 -0.10
CA LEU A 74 0.75 -22.70 0.24
C LEU A 74 -0.66 -22.66 -0.38
N GLY A 75 -1.03 -21.59 -1.08
CA GLY A 75 -2.36 -21.40 -1.67
C GLY A 75 -3.47 -21.14 -0.66
N TRP A 76 -3.15 -20.80 0.58
CA TRP A 76 -4.13 -20.58 1.64
C TRP A 76 -4.73 -19.17 1.58
N LEU A 77 -5.54 -18.90 0.56
CA LEU A 77 -6.10 -17.57 0.26
C LEU A 77 -6.90 -16.94 1.41
N ALA A 78 -7.69 -17.73 2.16
CA ALA A 78 -8.45 -17.21 3.29
C ALA A 78 -7.51 -16.71 4.41
N VAL A 79 -6.43 -17.46 4.68
CA VAL A 79 -5.42 -17.10 5.67
C VAL A 79 -4.60 -15.90 5.16
N SER A 80 -4.31 -15.82 3.86
CA SER A 80 -3.52 -14.72 3.29
C SER A 80 -4.24 -13.38 3.45
N VAL A 81 -5.56 -13.37 3.34
CA VAL A 81 -6.42 -12.20 3.63
C VAL A 81 -6.28 -11.77 5.10
N VAL A 82 -6.35 -12.70 6.04
CA VAL A 82 -6.20 -12.35 7.48
C VAL A 82 -4.81 -11.77 7.75
N VAL A 83 -3.75 -12.40 7.22
CA VAL A 83 -2.37 -11.95 7.45
C VAL A 83 -2.09 -10.60 6.80
N ILE A 84 -2.56 -10.36 5.56
CA ILE A 84 -2.34 -9.07 4.89
C ILE A 84 -3.08 -7.94 5.61
N PHE A 85 -4.28 -8.17 6.16
CA PHE A 85 -4.97 -7.16 6.97
C PHE A 85 -4.26 -6.88 8.30
N ALA A 86 -3.69 -7.90 8.95
CA ALA A 86 -2.85 -7.70 10.13
C ALA A 86 -1.59 -6.87 9.79
N LEU A 87 -1.00 -7.07 8.60
CA LEU A 87 0.12 -6.28 8.11
C LEU A 87 -0.30 -4.83 7.84
N VAL A 88 -1.44 -4.59 7.18
CA VAL A 88 -1.99 -3.23 6.97
C VAL A 88 -2.20 -2.53 8.33
N ALA A 89 -2.81 -3.21 9.30
CA ALA A 89 -3.05 -2.65 10.63
C ALA A 89 -1.72 -2.26 11.32
N THR A 90 -0.72 -3.13 11.24
CA THR A 90 0.63 -2.86 11.75
C THR A 90 1.26 -1.62 11.09
N LEU A 91 1.15 -1.50 9.76
CA LEU A 91 1.67 -0.35 9.02
C LEU A 91 0.90 0.94 9.31
N CYS A 92 -0.41 0.87 9.58
CA CYS A 92 -1.21 1.99 10.06
C CYS A 92 -0.73 2.47 11.44
N VAL A 93 -0.38 1.55 12.36
CA VAL A 93 0.21 1.91 13.65
C VAL A 93 1.56 2.63 13.45
N ILE A 94 2.41 2.13 12.55
CA ILE A 94 3.66 2.79 12.18
C ILE A 94 3.41 4.20 11.63
N LEU A 95 2.43 4.37 10.75
CA LEU A 95 2.05 5.69 10.22
C LEU A 95 1.61 6.64 11.34
N VAL A 96 0.83 6.15 12.32
CA VAL A 96 0.38 6.93 13.48
C VAL A 96 1.57 7.36 14.34
N ILE A 97 2.54 6.47 14.58
CA ILE A 97 3.77 6.77 15.31
C ILE A 97 4.57 7.85 14.57
N LEU A 98 4.80 7.68 13.26
CA LEU A 98 5.52 8.65 12.43
C LEU A 98 4.80 10.01 12.33
N ARG A 99 3.48 10.03 12.46
CA ARG A 99 2.70 11.28 12.51
C ARG A 99 2.86 12.00 13.86
N ARG A 100 2.89 11.26 14.96
CA ARG A 100 2.93 11.80 16.33
C ARG A 100 4.35 12.08 16.84
N SER A 101 5.36 11.50 16.20
CA SER A 101 6.76 11.68 16.55
C SER A 101 7.50 12.18 15.31
N PRO A 102 7.76 13.50 15.21
CA PRO A 102 8.44 14.09 14.07
C PRO A 102 9.79 13.43 13.83
N GLU A 103 10.14 13.23 12.56
CA GLU A 103 11.45 12.74 12.17
C GLU A 103 12.51 13.80 12.50
N SER A 104 13.58 13.41 13.19
CA SER A 104 14.60 14.34 13.67
C SER A 104 15.52 14.87 12.56
N ASN A 105 15.54 14.22 11.39
CA ASN A 105 16.41 14.58 10.27
C ASN A 105 15.87 14.07 8.93
N LEU A 106 16.52 14.50 7.84
CA LEU A 106 16.15 14.15 6.47
C LEU A 106 16.28 12.66 6.17
N VAL A 107 17.26 11.97 6.77
CA VAL A 107 17.45 10.53 6.58
C VAL A 107 16.24 9.79 7.14
N ASP A 108 15.79 10.11 8.34
CA ASP A 108 14.62 9.47 8.93
C ASP A 108 13.35 9.75 8.10
N ARG A 109 13.21 10.98 7.62
CA ARG A 109 12.08 11.36 6.76
C ARG A 109 12.01 10.57 5.46
N VAL A 110 13.14 10.35 4.80
CA VAL A 110 13.20 9.67 3.51
C VAL A 110 13.27 8.15 3.70
N ALA A 111 14.23 7.66 4.47
CA ALA A 111 14.49 6.23 4.66
C ALA A 111 13.46 5.54 5.54
N VAL A 112 12.88 6.21 6.54
CA VAL A 112 11.88 5.61 7.43
C VAL A 112 10.49 6.04 7.01
N GLY A 113 10.26 7.35 6.95
CA GLY A 113 8.98 7.93 6.55
C GLY A 113 8.56 7.56 5.12
N GLY A 114 9.50 7.59 4.18
CA GLY A 114 9.28 7.20 2.79
C GLY A 114 9.03 5.70 2.65
N THR A 115 9.92 4.86 3.20
CA THR A 115 9.82 3.39 3.11
C THR A 115 8.52 2.86 3.70
N PHE A 116 8.24 3.14 4.97
CA PHE A 116 7.02 2.63 5.60
C PHE A 116 5.76 3.25 4.99
N GLY A 117 5.87 4.46 4.46
CA GLY A 117 4.82 5.08 3.67
C GLY A 117 4.51 4.29 2.39
N LEU A 118 5.52 4.07 1.55
CA LEU A 118 5.40 3.25 0.32
C LEU A 118 4.88 1.85 0.66
N TYR A 119 5.39 1.28 1.75
CA TYR A 119 5.01 -0.05 2.18
C TYR A 119 3.52 -0.14 2.53
N LEU A 120 3.00 0.80 3.32
CA LEU A 120 1.57 0.87 3.64
C LEU A 120 0.72 1.00 2.37
N GLY A 121 1.10 1.91 1.46
CA GLY A 121 0.32 2.13 0.25
C GLY A 121 0.26 0.89 -0.64
N TRP A 122 1.40 0.22 -0.82
CA TRP A 122 1.48 -1.00 -1.62
C TRP A 122 0.72 -2.18 -0.99
N VAL A 123 0.90 -2.41 0.30
CA VAL A 123 0.20 -3.50 1.01
C VAL A 123 -1.32 -3.28 1.02
N SER A 124 -1.78 -2.03 1.01
CA SER A 124 -3.21 -1.72 0.86
C SER A 124 -3.76 -2.19 -0.50
N VAL A 125 -2.99 -2.03 -1.59
CA VAL A 125 -3.36 -2.59 -2.91
C VAL A 125 -3.29 -4.11 -2.89
N ALA A 126 -2.26 -4.68 -2.27
CA ALA A 126 -2.12 -6.13 -2.13
C ALA A 126 -3.30 -6.74 -1.35
N ALA A 127 -3.83 -6.06 -0.34
CA ALA A 127 -5.00 -6.52 0.40
C ALA A 127 -6.24 -6.65 -0.51
N VAL A 128 -6.45 -5.69 -1.41
CA VAL A 128 -7.53 -5.74 -2.42
C VAL A 128 -7.35 -6.92 -3.35
N ALA A 129 -6.11 -7.17 -3.82
CA ALA A 129 -5.80 -8.32 -4.66
C ALA A 129 -6.05 -9.66 -3.94
N ASN A 130 -5.68 -9.76 -2.65
CA ASN A 130 -5.93 -10.98 -1.85
C ASN A 130 -7.43 -11.24 -1.64
N VAL A 131 -8.21 -10.21 -1.31
CA VAL A 131 -9.68 -10.35 -1.19
C VAL A 131 -10.29 -10.73 -2.54
N SER A 132 -9.84 -10.12 -3.63
CA SER A 132 -10.30 -10.45 -4.98
C SER A 132 -10.01 -11.91 -5.34
N ALA A 133 -8.80 -12.39 -5.03
CA ALA A 133 -8.39 -13.78 -5.25
C ALA A 133 -9.24 -14.76 -4.44
N LEU A 134 -9.49 -14.47 -3.15
CA LEU A 134 -10.35 -15.29 -2.31
C LEU A 134 -11.80 -15.35 -2.85
N LEU A 135 -12.37 -14.21 -3.23
CA LEU A 135 -13.72 -14.16 -3.78
C LEU A 135 -13.80 -14.94 -5.11
N ALA A 136 -12.85 -14.71 -6.02
CA ALA A 136 -12.82 -15.40 -7.31
C ALA A 136 -12.67 -16.91 -7.16
N SER A 137 -11.73 -17.37 -6.32
CA SER A 137 -11.53 -18.80 -6.03
C SER A 137 -12.73 -19.46 -5.36
N SER A 138 -13.55 -18.71 -4.59
CA SER A 138 -14.79 -19.22 -4.00
C SER A 138 -15.97 -19.31 -4.97
N GLY A 139 -15.80 -18.89 -6.23
CA GLY A 139 -16.87 -18.85 -7.23
C GLY A 139 -17.87 -17.72 -7.01
N PHE A 140 -17.49 -16.67 -6.28
CA PHE A 140 -18.38 -15.54 -5.98
C PHE A 140 -18.76 -14.77 -7.25
N THR A 141 -20.05 -14.69 -7.55
CA THR A 141 -20.60 -14.08 -8.79
C THR A 141 -21.09 -12.66 -8.62
N GLY A 142 -20.73 -11.98 -7.52
CA GLY A 142 -20.95 -10.54 -7.43
C GLY A 142 -22.33 -10.09 -6.97
N PHE A 143 -23.03 -10.87 -6.14
CA PHE A 143 -24.40 -10.56 -5.69
C PHE A 143 -25.40 -10.32 -6.86
N GLY A 144 -25.14 -10.89 -8.04
CA GLY A 144 -25.94 -10.66 -9.25
C GLY A 144 -25.64 -9.35 -9.98
N LEU A 145 -24.67 -8.56 -9.52
CA LEU A 145 -24.17 -7.38 -10.21
C LEU A 145 -23.05 -7.75 -11.20
N PRO A 146 -22.90 -7.02 -12.32
CA PRO A 146 -21.78 -7.22 -13.23
C PRO A 146 -20.43 -7.01 -12.52
N VAL A 147 -19.49 -7.91 -12.72
CA VAL A 147 -18.14 -7.86 -12.12
C VAL A 147 -17.45 -6.50 -12.27
N PRO A 148 -17.50 -5.80 -13.43
CA PRO A 148 -16.91 -4.47 -13.56
C PRO A 148 -17.52 -3.41 -12.63
N VAL A 149 -18.81 -3.51 -12.29
CA VAL A 149 -19.49 -2.58 -11.36
C VAL A 149 -18.93 -2.74 -9.96
N ILE A 150 -18.78 -3.98 -9.50
CA ILE A 150 -18.23 -4.29 -8.18
C ILE A 150 -16.77 -3.86 -8.09
N ALA A 151 -15.98 -4.14 -9.14
CA ALA A 151 -14.61 -3.67 -9.24
C ALA A 151 -14.53 -2.14 -9.14
N GLY A 152 -15.43 -1.40 -9.82
CA GLY A 152 -15.55 0.06 -9.71
C GLY A 152 -15.85 0.53 -8.27
N VAL A 153 -16.77 -0.13 -7.56
CA VAL A 153 -17.07 0.16 -6.15
C VAL A 153 -15.85 -0.07 -5.26
N VAL A 154 -15.13 -1.19 -5.47
CA VAL A 154 -13.90 -1.48 -4.72
C VAL A 154 -12.83 -0.41 -4.98
N LEU A 155 -12.61 -0.02 -6.24
CA LEU A 155 -11.65 1.03 -6.60
C LEU A 155 -12.02 2.39 -6.01
N LEU A 156 -13.31 2.72 -5.92
CA LEU A 156 -13.79 3.92 -5.23
C LEU A 156 -13.46 3.88 -3.73
N VAL A 157 -13.67 2.74 -3.06
CA VAL A 157 -13.30 2.56 -1.65
C VAL A 157 -11.78 2.71 -1.47
N VAL A 158 -10.97 2.14 -2.36
CA VAL A 158 -9.51 2.29 -2.33
C VAL A 158 -9.10 3.75 -2.50
N ALA A 159 -9.72 4.47 -3.45
CA ALA A 159 -9.48 5.91 -3.63
C ALA A 159 -9.82 6.70 -2.35
N ALA A 160 -10.96 6.40 -1.71
CA ALA A 160 -11.37 7.04 -0.47
C ALA A 160 -10.38 6.78 0.67
N ILE A 161 -9.88 5.54 0.81
CA ILE A 161 -8.82 5.20 1.78
C ILE A 161 -7.53 5.98 1.47
N GLY A 162 -7.16 6.09 0.20
CA GLY A 162 -5.99 6.87 -0.22
C GLY A 162 -6.11 8.36 0.12
N VAL A 163 -7.28 8.96 -0.14
CA VAL A 163 -7.59 10.34 0.24
C VAL A 163 -7.54 10.51 1.76
N GLY A 164 -8.20 9.64 2.51
CA GLY A 164 -8.19 9.66 3.98
C GLY A 164 -6.78 9.54 4.56
N THR A 165 -5.95 8.66 3.97
CA THR A 165 -4.54 8.50 4.35
C THR A 165 -3.73 9.74 4.03
N ALA A 166 -3.95 10.39 2.89
CA ALA A 166 -3.30 11.65 2.54
C ALA A 166 -3.67 12.77 3.53
N MET A 167 -4.96 12.91 3.87
CA MET A 167 -5.45 13.87 4.86
C MET A 167 -4.86 13.61 6.24
N TYR A 168 -4.94 12.37 6.73
CA TYR A 168 -4.42 11.99 8.04
C TYR A 168 -2.91 12.23 8.14
N SER A 169 -2.16 11.84 7.12
CA SER A 169 -0.70 11.95 7.09
C SER A 169 -0.18 13.36 6.79
N ARG A 170 -1.05 14.36 6.58
CA ARG A 170 -0.69 15.73 6.14
C ARG A 170 0.13 15.71 4.83
N GLY A 171 -0.31 14.90 3.86
CA GLY A 171 0.31 14.85 2.53
C GLY A 171 1.69 14.17 2.52
N ARG A 172 1.89 13.11 3.31
CA ARG A 172 3.07 12.23 3.15
C ARG A 172 2.96 11.54 1.80
N LEU A 173 4.04 11.61 1.01
CA LEU A 173 4.05 11.13 -0.36
C LEU A 173 4.01 9.60 -0.45
N GLY A 174 4.71 8.90 0.45
CA GLY A 174 4.90 7.44 0.38
C GLY A 174 3.60 6.64 0.18
N PRO A 175 2.61 6.73 1.09
CA PRO A 175 1.39 5.94 0.96
C PRO A 175 0.61 6.23 -0.32
N GLY A 176 0.47 7.52 -0.65
CA GLY A 176 -0.28 7.95 -1.82
C GLY A 176 0.39 7.57 -3.15
N LEU A 177 1.72 7.68 -3.23
CA LEU A 177 2.46 7.27 -4.42
C LEU A 177 2.36 5.76 -4.66
N ALA A 178 2.51 4.95 -3.61
CA ALA A 178 2.41 3.50 -3.76
C ALA A 178 0.98 3.02 -4.06
N LEU A 179 -0.05 3.66 -3.47
CA LEU A 179 -1.45 3.40 -3.82
C LEU A 179 -1.72 3.75 -5.28
N ALA A 180 -1.34 4.95 -5.71
CA ALA A 180 -1.51 5.41 -7.08
C ALA A 180 -0.74 4.54 -8.08
N TRP A 181 0.47 4.09 -7.72
CA TRP A 181 1.24 3.12 -8.50
C TRP A 181 0.47 1.82 -8.72
N GLY A 182 -0.05 1.22 -7.65
CA GLY A 182 -0.82 -0.03 -7.78
C GLY A 182 -2.10 0.15 -8.60
N LEU A 183 -2.83 1.26 -8.41
CA LEU A 183 -4.02 1.58 -9.20
C LEU A 183 -3.69 1.81 -10.68
N ALA A 184 -2.59 2.50 -10.99
CA ALA A 184 -2.12 2.68 -12.37
C ALA A 184 -1.77 1.35 -13.03
N TRP A 185 -1.17 0.41 -12.30
CA TRP A 185 -0.89 -0.92 -12.84
C TRP A 185 -2.11 -1.82 -12.97
N ILE A 186 -3.19 -1.57 -12.21
CA ILE A 186 -4.49 -2.18 -12.51
C ILE A 186 -4.98 -1.69 -13.87
N THR A 187 -4.89 -0.39 -14.17
CA THR A 187 -5.21 0.15 -15.50
C THR A 187 -4.44 -0.57 -16.59
N VAL A 188 -3.11 -0.66 -16.47
CA VAL A 188 -2.25 -1.35 -17.46
C VAL A 188 -2.69 -2.80 -17.66
N GLY A 189 -2.91 -3.54 -16.56
CA GLY A 189 -3.36 -4.93 -16.63
C GLY A 189 -4.75 -5.11 -17.25
N ARG A 190 -5.58 -4.05 -17.30
CA ARG A 190 -6.91 -4.06 -17.90
C ARG A 190 -6.98 -3.48 -19.32
N THR A 191 -5.89 -2.88 -19.82
CA THR A 191 -5.80 -2.33 -21.18
C THR A 191 -4.87 -3.10 -22.11
N ASP A 192 -3.85 -3.77 -21.56
CA ASP A 192 -2.78 -4.45 -22.32
C ASP A 192 -2.44 -5.83 -21.71
N GLY A 193 -3.28 -6.33 -20.79
CA GLY A 193 -3.12 -7.59 -20.08
C GLY A 193 -4.14 -8.66 -20.50
N GLY A 194 -4.03 -9.87 -19.96
CA GLY A 194 -4.83 -11.03 -20.38
C GLY A 194 -6.33 -10.98 -20.04
N LEU A 195 -6.77 -9.99 -19.25
CA LEU A 195 -8.15 -9.81 -18.79
C LEU A 195 -8.59 -8.36 -19.01
N GLU A 196 -8.84 -8.01 -20.28
CA GLU A 196 -9.23 -6.66 -20.68
C GLU A 196 -10.59 -6.22 -20.11
N SER A 197 -10.64 -4.98 -19.61
CA SER A 197 -11.89 -4.37 -19.16
C SER A 197 -11.78 -2.85 -19.13
N THR A 198 -12.30 -2.19 -20.18
CA THR A 198 -12.30 -0.72 -20.28
C THR A 198 -12.93 -0.02 -19.07
N PRO A 199 -14.10 -0.47 -18.53
CA PRO A 199 -14.71 0.19 -17.37
C PRO A 199 -13.82 0.13 -16.12
N VAL A 200 -13.14 -1.00 -15.88
CA VAL A 200 -12.25 -1.16 -14.73
C VAL A 200 -10.95 -0.37 -14.93
N ALA A 201 -10.39 -0.39 -16.14
CA ALA A 201 -9.22 0.41 -16.50
C ALA A 201 -9.45 1.91 -16.25
N VAL A 202 -10.57 2.45 -16.75
CA VAL A 202 -10.94 3.86 -16.55
C VAL A 202 -11.17 4.17 -15.07
N SER A 203 -11.88 3.30 -14.35
CA SER A 203 -12.11 3.47 -12.91
C SER A 203 -10.82 3.50 -12.11
N ALA A 204 -9.87 2.61 -12.43
CA ALA A 204 -8.58 2.52 -11.76
C ALA A 204 -7.70 3.75 -12.07
N ALA A 205 -7.71 4.23 -13.32
CA ALA A 205 -7.00 5.45 -13.71
C ALA A 205 -7.56 6.69 -12.99
N ILE A 206 -8.89 6.84 -12.91
CA ILE A 206 -9.53 7.92 -12.17
C ILE A 206 -9.17 7.84 -10.68
N ALA A 207 -9.27 6.66 -10.07
CA ALA A 207 -8.90 6.44 -8.68
C ALA A 207 -7.43 6.83 -8.40
N ALA A 208 -6.50 6.45 -9.29
CA ALA A 208 -5.09 6.83 -9.18
C ALA A 208 -4.92 8.36 -9.24
N GLY A 209 -5.57 9.01 -10.20
CA GLY A 209 -5.57 10.47 -10.35
C GLY A 209 -6.09 11.18 -9.10
N VAL A 210 -7.23 10.74 -8.56
CA VAL A 210 -7.83 11.30 -7.33
C VAL A 210 -6.88 11.19 -6.15
N VAL A 211 -6.24 10.03 -5.94
CA VAL A 211 -5.28 9.83 -4.84
C VAL A 211 -4.08 10.76 -5.00
N LEU A 212 -3.50 10.87 -6.20
CA LEU A 212 -2.38 11.78 -6.47
C LEU A 212 -2.76 13.24 -6.24
N SER A 213 -3.89 13.68 -6.79
CA SER A 213 -4.40 15.04 -6.61
C SER A 213 -4.62 15.35 -5.13
N ALA A 214 -5.21 14.44 -4.36
CA ALA A 214 -5.42 14.63 -2.93
C ALA A 214 -4.10 14.76 -2.16
N VAL A 215 -3.10 13.94 -2.48
CA VAL A 215 -1.76 14.03 -1.87
C VAL A 215 -1.13 15.39 -2.16
N VAL A 216 -1.18 15.87 -3.40
CA VAL A 216 -0.61 17.17 -3.81
C VAL A 216 -1.35 18.31 -3.11
N VAL A 217 -2.68 18.33 -3.18
CA VAL A 217 -3.51 19.40 -2.58
C VAL A 217 -3.29 19.47 -1.08
N VAL A 218 -3.40 18.35 -0.37
CA VAL A 218 -3.19 18.32 1.10
C VAL A 218 -1.77 18.79 1.44
N ARG A 219 -0.76 18.38 0.67
CA ARG A 219 0.63 18.76 0.92
C ARG A 219 0.87 20.25 0.70
N VAL A 220 0.28 20.86 -0.33
CA VAL A 220 0.38 22.30 -0.59
C VAL A 220 -0.34 23.09 0.50
N VAL A 221 -1.57 22.71 0.84
CA VAL A 221 -2.38 23.40 1.87
C VAL A 221 -1.72 23.32 3.25
N THR A 222 -1.17 22.16 3.62
CA THR A 222 -0.52 21.97 4.93
C THR A 222 0.88 22.58 5.02
N ARG A 223 1.49 22.99 3.91
CA ARG A 223 2.80 23.67 3.84
C ARG A 223 2.72 25.13 3.42
N GLY A 224 1.52 25.66 3.20
CA GLY A 224 1.31 27.05 2.76
C GLY A 224 1.62 28.10 3.84
N PRO A 225 1.59 29.40 3.48
CA PRO A 225 2.17 30.53 4.24
C PRO A 225 1.65 30.73 5.67
N ALA A 226 0.59 30.04 6.09
CA ALA A 226 0.04 30.15 7.44
C ALA A 226 0.99 29.61 8.54
N ALA A 227 2.03 28.85 8.18
CA ALA A 227 3.05 28.40 9.13
C ALA A 227 4.10 29.49 9.45
N ASP A 228 4.35 30.43 8.53
CA ASP A 228 5.38 31.47 8.72
C ASP A 228 4.87 32.65 9.56
N VAL A 229 3.58 32.94 9.53
CA VAL A 229 2.96 34.03 10.33
C VAL A 229 2.83 33.66 11.82
N ALA A 230 2.87 32.38 12.17
CA ALA A 230 2.80 31.92 13.56
C ALA A 230 4.17 31.91 14.28
N LEU A 231 5.26 32.22 13.57
CA LEU A 231 6.63 32.23 14.08
C LEU A 231 7.32 33.61 13.97
N SER A 232 6.59 34.64 13.51
CA SER A 232 7.00 36.05 13.51
C SER A 232 6.30 36.82 14.62
#